data_AF-A0A1R1BAZ1-F1
#
_entry.id   AF-A0A1R1BAZ1-F1
#
_cell.length_a   1.000
_cell.length_b   1.000
_cell.length_c   1.000
_cell.angle_alpha   90.00
_cell.angle_beta   90.00
_cell.angle_gamma   90.00
#
_symmetry.space_group_name_H-M   'P 1'
#
loop_
_entity.id
_entity.type
_entity.pdbx_description
1 polymer ?
#
loop_
_entity_poly.entity_id
_entity_poly.type
_entity_poly.pdbx_seq_one_letter_code
_entity_poly.pdbx_strand_id
1 'polypeptide(L)'
;MNYNKIMIVAHPDDETIFGGTQLLQEKGWLVICVTNGDNQVRCGEFTKVMKKIDAHFEIWNYYDEWDGDFDRYSLRRDLAAVLARYLGSIEKVVTHNLSGEYGHAQHKALSQIVHSLVDKNLYVFATSEEKLEKALLRKKQKLLKYYSSQDFQCLEKYIQFESIKRVR
;
A
#
# COMPACT_ATOMS: atom_id res chain seq x y z
N MET A 1 1.77 18.62 11.46
CA MET A 1 2.01 17.32 10.78
C MET A 1 1.44 17.44 9.37
N ASN A 2 2.20 17.08 8.32
CA ASN A 2 1.94 17.55 6.96
C ASN A 2 1.41 16.47 6.00
N TYR A 3 0.74 15.44 6.53
CA TYR A 3 0.05 14.44 5.72
C TYR A 3 -1.37 14.23 6.23
N ASN A 4 -2.28 14.04 5.28
CA ASN A 4 -3.72 13.86 5.46
C ASN A 4 -4.23 12.64 4.67
N LYS A 5 -3.33 11.85 4.07
CA LYS A 5 -3.64 10.63 3.33
C LYS A 5 -2.78 9.50 3.86
N ILE A 6 -3.37 8.33 3.99
CA ILE A 6 -2.69 7.15 4.52
C ILE A 6 -2.85 6.01 3.52
N MET A 7 -1.75 5.35 3.16
CA MET A 7 -1.75 4.13 2.37
C MET A 7 -1.21 2.99 3.24
N ILE A 8 -1.95 1.90 3.37
CA ILE A 8 -1.60 0.77 4.25
C ILE A 8 -1.50 -0.48 3.38
N VAL A 9 -0.31 -1.08 3.32
CA VAL A 9 0.00 -2.22 2.45
C VAL A 9 0.63 -3.38 3.23
N ALA A 10 0.49 -4.59 2.69
CA ALA A 10 1.00 -5.80 3.31
C ALA A 10 2.52 -5.88 3.18
N HIS A 11 3.05 -5.77 1.96
CA HIS A 11 4.45 -6.04 1.65
C HIS A 11 5.16 -4.84 0.99
N PRO A 12 6.50 -4.78 1.11
CA PRO A 12 7.32 -3.79 0.41
C PRO A 12 7.26 -3.98 -1.11
N ASP A 13 6.58 -3.08 -1.84
CA ASP A 13 6.35 -3.00 -3.30
C ASP A 13 4.87 -2.79 -3.65
N ASP A 14 3.96 -3.31 -2.83
CA ASP A 14 2.51 -3.23 -3.00
C ASP A 14 2.03 -1.78 -3.21
N GLU A 15 2.62 -0.83 -2.47
CA GLU A 15 2.27 0.59 -2.55
C GLU A 15 2.60 1.17 -3.93
N THR A 16 3.64 0.65 -4.58
CA THR A 16 4.05 1.04 -5.93
C THR A 16 3.33 0.22 -6.99
N ILE A 17 3.04 -1.07 -6.76
CA ILE A 17 2.35 -1.94 -7.72
C ILE A 17 0.89 -1.54 -7.90
N PHE A 18 0.20 -1.24 -6.79
CA PHE A 18 -1.26 -1.04 -6.78
C PHE A 18 -1.68 0.42 -6.54
N GLY A 19 -0.81 1.23 -5.92
CA GLY A 19 -1.06 2.63 -5.58
C GLY A 19 -0.08 3.63 -6.19
N GLY A 20 0.82 3.21 -7.08
CA GLY A 20 1.99 4.00 -7.48
C GLY A 20 1.64 5.34 -8.12
N THR A 21 0.58 5.40 -8.92
CA THR A 21 0.04 6.63 -9.52
C THR A 21 -0.43 7.63 -8.46
N GLN A 22 -1.11 7.16 -7.41
CA GLN A 22 -1.57 8.02 -6.31
C GLN A 22 -0.39 8.68 -5.61
N LEU A 23 0.68 7.91 -5.36
CA LEU A 23 1.91 8.39 -4.75
C LEU A 23 2.70 9.36 -5.65
N LEU A 24 2.62 9.18 -6.97
CA LEU A 24 3.28 10.04 -7.95
C LEU A 24 2.55 11.36 -8.21
N GLN A 25 1.22 11.36 -8.11
CA GLN A 25 0.36 12.49 -8.47
C GLN A 25 -0.01 13.36 -7.26
N GLU A 26 -0.06 12.78 -6.07
CA GLU A 26 -0.49 13.46 -4.86
C GLU A 26 0.61 13.52 -3.80
N LYS A 27 0.60 14.58 -3.00
CA LYS A 27 1.44 14.75 -1.82
C LYS A 27 0.62 14.56 -0.53
N GLY A 28 1.32 14.55 0.60
CA GLY A 28 0.72 14.41 1.92
C GLY A 28 0.38 12.97 2.29
N TRP A 29 1.20 12.01 1.85
CA TRP A 29 1.06 10.60 2.16
C TRP A 29 1.88 10.19 3.38
N LEU A 30 1.24 9.41 4.26
CA LEU A 30 1.90 8.43 5.12
C LEU A 30 1.67 7.04 4.53
N VAL A 31 2.74 6.31 4.24
CA VAL A 31 2.69 4.92 3.74
C VAL A 31 3.13 3.96 4.84
N ILE A 32 2.28 3.00 5.20
CA ILE A 32 2.55 1.99 6.22
C ILE A 32 2.64 0.64 5.53
N CYS A 33 3.83 0.05 5.51
CA CYS A 33 4.04 -1.34 5.10
C CYS A 33 4.14 -2.21 6.36
N VAL A 34 3.27 -3.22 6.51
CA VAL A 34 3.15 -3.91 7.80
C VAL A 34 4.13 -5.07 7.99
N THR A 35 4.80 -5.54 6.94
CA THR A 35 5.78 -6.64 6.99
C THR A 35 7.19 -6.20 6.59
N ASN A 36 8.17 -7.09 6.81
CA ASN A 36 9.54 -7.02 6.28
C ASN A 36 10.39 -5.84 6.78
N GLY A 37 10.09 -5.27 7.95
CA GLY A 37 10.91 -4.23 8.56
C GLY A 37 12.32 -4.69 8.95
N ASP A 38 12.50 -5.97 9.28
CA ASP A 38 13.81 -6.59 9.58
C ASP A 38 14.56 -7.10 8.35
N ASN A 39 13.86 -7.31 7.24
CA ASN A 39 14.44 -7.71 5.97
C ASN A 39 15.20 -6.54 5.36
N GLN A 40 16.51 -6.48 5.59
CA GLN A 40 17.35 -5.34 5.20
C GLN A 40 17.25 -4.98 3.71
N VAL A 41 17.10 -5.98 2.84
CA VAL A 41 16.97 -5.75 1.39
C VAL A 41 15.63 -5.11 1.09
N ARG A 42 14.51 -5.76 1.45
CA ARG A 42 13.17 -5.27 1.13
C ARG A 42 12.87 -3.93 1.81
N CYS A 43 13.26 -3.77 3.08
CA CYS A 43 13.15 -2.52 3.83
C CYS A 43 13.97 -1.39 3.19
N GLY A 44 15.18 -1.69 2.73
CA GLY A 44 16.04 -0.74 2.02
C GLY A 44 15.44 -0.27 0.70
N GLU A 45 14.88 -1.19 -0.08
CA GLU A 45 14.22 -0.89 -1.37
C GLU A 45 12.98 -0.01 -1.15
N PHE A 46 12.10 -0.37 -0.20
CA PHE A 46 10.92 0.44 0.16
C PHE A 46 11.29 1.83 0.63
N THR A 47 12.22 1.93 1.58
CA THR A 47 12.71 3.21 2.10
C THR A 47 13.24 4.11 0.98
N LYS A 48 13.95 3.54 0.00
CA LYS A 48 14.49 4.27 -1.14
C LYS A 48 13.38 4.82 -2.03
N VAL A 49 12.33 4.04 -2.30
CA VAL A 49 11.18 4.50 -3.09
C VAL A 49 10.41 5.59 -2.34
N MET A 50 10.08 5.39 -1.06
CA MET A 50 9.32 6.34 -0.25
C MET A 50 10.00 7.71 -0.15
N LYS A 51 11.33 7.73 0.06
CA LYS A 51 12.11 8.97 0.04
C LYS A 51 12.06 9.67 -1.31
N LYS A 52 12.05 8.91 -2.41
CA LYS A 52 12.10 9.45 -3.78
C LYS A 52 10.79 10.08 -4.23
N ILE A 53 9.67 9.61 -3.69
CA ILE A 53 8.35 10.21 -3.89
C ILE A 53 8.02 11.29 -2.85
N ASP A 54 8.89 11.49 -1.85
CA ASP A 54 8.71 12.43 -0.74
C ASP A 54 7.44 12.13 0.06
N ALA A 55 7.27 10.85 0.41
CA ALA A 55 6.22 10.38 1.31
C ALA A 55 6.79 10.16 2.73
N HIS A 56 5.96 10.40 3.74
CA HIS A 56 6.23 9.85 5.07
C HIS A 56 5.96 8.36 5.04
N PHE A 57 6.70 7.58 5.83
CA PHE A 57 6.52 6.13 5.85
C PHE A 57 6.84 5.50 7.19
N GLU A 58 6.18 4.38 7.46
CA GLU A 58 6.51 3.42 8.50
C GLU A 58 6.62 2.04 7.83
N ILE A 59 7.60 1.23 8.25
CA ILE A 59 7.69 -0.18 7.89
C ILE A 59 7.77 -0.99 9.18
N TRP A 60 6.89 -1.97 9.32
CA TRP A 60 6.77 -2.80 10.51
C TRP A 60 7.24 -4.22 10.24
N ASN A 61 7.21 -5.07 11.26
CA ASN A 61 7.77 -6.41 11.19
C ASN A 61 6.77 -7.51 11.57
N TYR A 62 5.54 -7.40 11.08
CA TYR A 62 4.62 -8.54 11.09
C TYR A 62 5.14 -9.63 10.14
N TYR A 63 4.83 -10.88 10.47
CA TYR A 63 5.28 -12.04 9.71
C TYR A 63 4.75 -12.00 8.27
N ASP A 64 5.62 -12.25 7.29
CA ASP A 64 5.29 -12.34 5.86
C ASP A 64 5.07 -13.81 5.49
N GLU A 65 3.87 -14.14 5.03
CA GLU A 65 3.51 -15.50 4.64
C GLU A 65 2.44 -15.51 3.54
N TRP A 66 2.73 -16.19 2.43
CA TRP A 66 1.90 -16.20 1.23
C TRP A 66 0.45 -16.68 1.48
N ASP A 67 0.31 -17.82 2.14
CA ASP A 67 -0.99 -18.44 2.50
C ASP A 67 -1.27 -18.29 4.01
N GLY A 68 -0.82 -17.16 4.57
CA GLY A 68 -0.92 -16.85 5.99
C GLY A 68 -1.98 -15.81 6.33
N ASP A 69 -2.10 -15.56 7.63
CA ASP A 69 -2.83 -14.44 8.21
C ASP A 69 -1.86 -13.59 9.04
N PHE A 70 -2.34 -12.48 9.60
CA PHE A 70 -1.62 -11.73 10.61
C PHE A 70 -2.06 -12.15 12.01
N ASP A 71 -1.27 -11.80 13.02
CA ASP A 71 -1.83 -11.58 14.36
C ASP A 71 -2.80 -10.39 14.27
N ARG A 72 -4.06 -10.70 13.98
CA ARG A 72 -5.12 -9.71 13.73
C ARG A 72 -5.35 -8.82 14.94
N TYR A 73 -5.18 -9.35 16.15
CA TYR A 73 -5.40 -8.58 17.37
C TYR A 73 -4.34 -7.49 17.51
N SER A 74 -3.06 -7.87 17.44
CA SER A 74 -1.94 -6.94 17.53
C SER A 74 -1.96 -5.94 16.37
N LEU A 75 -2.13 -6.42 15.14
CA LEU A 75 -2.14 -5.57 13.96
C LEU A 75 -3.29 -4.56 13.99
N ARG A 76 -4.50 -4.99 14.37
CA ARG A 76 -5.65 -4.09 14.53
C ARG A 76 -5.37 -3.03 15.59
N ARG A 77 -4.81 -3.41 16.75
CA ARG A 77 -4.49 -2.48 17.83
C ARG A 77 -3.49 -1.41 17.37
N ASP A 78 -2.42 -1.83 16.72
CA ASP A 78 -1.34 -0.92 16.31
C ASP A 78 -1.82 0.01 15.18
N LEU A 79 -2.55 -0.50 14.19
CA LEU A 79 -3.19 0.32 13.16
C LEU A 79 -4.21 1.30 13.74
N ALA A 80 -5.03 0.87 14.71
CA ALA A 80 -5.98 1.75 15.38
C ALA A 80 -5.26 2.89 16.11
N ALA A 81 -4.16 2.60 16.80
CA ALA A 81 -3.34 3.61 17.46
C ALA A 81 -2.78 4.62 16.45
N VAL A 82 -2.31 4.17 15.29
CA VAL A 82 -1.84 5.06 14.23
C VAL A 82 -2.97 5.92 13.68
N LEU A 83 -4.09 5.32 13.28
CA LEU A 83 -5.25 6.03 12.72
C LEU A 83 -5.83 7.06 13.71
N ALA A 84 -5.83 6.75 15.02
CA ALA A 84 -6.30 7.64 16.07
C ALA A 84 -5.52 8.97 16.13
N ARG A 85 -4.24 8.98 15.75
CA ARG A 85 -3.39 10.19 15.72
C ARG A 85 -3.86 11.23 14.68
N TYR A 86 -4.70 10.85 13.72
CA TYR A 86 -5.13 11.70 12.61
C TYR A 86 -6.67 11.82 12.51
N LEU A 87 -7.40 11.45 13.56
CA LEU A 87 -8.85 11.54 13.60
C LEU A 87 -9.32 12.96 13.25
N GLY A 88 -10.18 13.06 12.23
CA GLY A 88 -10.81 14.31 11.80
C GLY A 88 -10.12 15.05 10.65
N SER A 89 -8.89 14.68 10.26
CA SER A 89 -8.16 15.33 9.17
C SER A 89 -7.79 14.42 7.99
N ILE A 90 -8.07 13.11 8.08
CA ILE A 90 -7.79 12.16 7.00
C ILE A 90 -8.76 12.37 5.83
N GLU A 91 -8.22 12.79 4.68
CA GLU A 91 -8.94 12.91 3.42
C GLU A 91 -9.11 11.57 2.71
N LYS A 92 -8.15 10.65 2.89
CA LYS A 92 -8.08 9.40 2.14
C LYS A 92 -7.31 8.32 2.92
N VAL A 93 -7.91 7.15 3.11
CA VAL A 93 -7.20 5.92 3.46
C VAL A 93 -7.25 4.97 2.26
N VAL A 94 -6.11 4.44 1.84
CA VAL A 94 -6.00 3.46 0.75
C VAL A 94 -5.40 2.16 1.27
N THR A 95 -5.97 1.02 0.89
CA THR A 95 -5.43 -0.30 1.23
C THR A 95 -5.82 -1.34 0.16
N HIS A 96 -5.49 -2.61 0.39
CA HIS A 96 -5.92 -3.72 -0.46
C HIS A 96 -7.44 -3.86 -0.51
N ASN A 97 -7.96 -4.44 -1.59
CA ASN A 97 -9.36 -4.85 -1.67
C ASN A 97 -9.61 -6.20 -0.97
N LEU A 98 -10.89 -6.50 -0.71
CA LEU A 98 -11.29 -7.72 -0.01
C LEU A 98 -11.00 -9.01 -0.80
N SER A 99 -10.70 -8.92 -2.09
CA SER A 99 -10.27 -10.04 -2.93
C SER A 99 -8.75 -10.26 -2.89
N GLY A 100 -7.98 -9.32 -2.34
CA GLY A 100 -6.51 -9.36 -2.26
C GLY A 100 -5.82 -9.21 -3.62
N GLU A 101 -6.40 -8.43 -4.53
CA GLU A 101 -5.94 -8.16 -5.91
C GLU A 101 -5.80 -9.40 -6.79
N TYR A 102 -4.75 -10.20 -6.56
CA TYR A 102 -4.51 -11.49 -7.20
C TYR A 102 -4.79 -12.69 -6.29
N GLY A 103 -5.44 -12.46 -5.14
CA GLY A 103 -5.92 -13.51 -4.25
C GLY A 103 -5.04 -13.77 -3.03
N HIS A 104 -4.01 -12.96 -2.77
CA HIS A 104 -3.08 -13.14 -1.66
C HIS A 104 -3.79 -13.14 -0.29
N ALA A 105 -3.48 -14.11 0.57
CA ALA A 105 -4.18 -14.28 1.85
C ALA A 105 -3.97 -13.07 2.78
N GLN A 106 -2.72 -12.64 2.94
CA GLN A 106 -2.41 -11.46 3.76
C GLN A 106 -2.97 -10.13 3.22
N HIS A 107 -3.14 -9.96 1.90
CA HIS A 107 -3.83 -8.76 1.37
C HIS A 107 -5.28 -8.72 1.82
N LYS A 108 -5.98 -9.87 1.77
CA LYS A 108 -7.36 -10.02 2.26
C LYS A 108 -7.44 -9.76 3.76
N ALA A 109 -6.53 -10.33 4.54
CA ALA A 109 -6.48 -10.14 6.00
C ALA A 109 -6.29 -8.66 6.38
N LEU A 110 -5.29 -8.00 5.79
CA LEU A 110 -5.06 -6.57 6.01
C LEU A 110 -6.28 -5.74 5.59
N SER A 111 -6.85 -6.03 4.41
CA SER A 111 -8.05 -5.34 3.92
C SER A 111 -9.20 -5.46 4.92
N GLN A 112 -9.48 -6.65 5.45
CA GLN A 112 -10.53 -6.88 6.45
C GLN A 112 -10.29 -6.08 7.74
N ILE A 113 -9.04 -6.04 8.23
CA ILE A 113 -8.68 -5.27 9.42
C ILE A 113 -8.90 -3.78 9.18
N VAL A 114 -8.41 -3.23 8.06
CA VAL A 114 -8.56 -1.79 7.76
C VAL A 114 -10.04 -1.42 7.55
N HIS A 115 -10.82 -2.26 6.86
CA HIS A 115 -12.28 -2.07 6.76
C HIS A 115 -12.95 -2.06 8.14
N SER A 116 -12.44 -2.80 9.12
CA SER A 116 -13.02 -2.80 10.46
C SER A 116 -12.65 -1.58 11.33
N LEU A 117 -11.72 -0.74 10.85
CA LEU A 117 -11.17 0.42 11.57
C LEU A 117 -11.52 1.77 10.94
N VAL A 118 -11.84 1.80 9.63
CA VAL A 118 -12.02 3.05 8.88
C VAL A 118 -13.43 3.15 8.32
N ASP A 119 -14.24 4.05 8.87
CA ASP A 119 -15.67 4.15 8.52
C ASP A 119 -16.00 5.15 7.40
N LYS A 120 -15.05 6.00 7.01
CA LYS A 120 -15.24 7.02 5.95
C LYS A 120 -13.95 7.21 5.16
N ASN A 121 -14.09 7.66 3.91
CA ASN A 121 -12.97 7.98 3.02
C ASN A 121 -12.01 6.79 2.83
N LEU A 122 -12.57 5.58 2.85
CA LEU A 122 -11.81 4.36 2.59
C LEU A 122 -11.84 4.07 1.10
N TYR A 123 -10.66 3.86 0.54
CA TYR A 123 -10.43 3.48 -0.84
C TYR A 123 -9.66 2.16 -0.84
N VAL A 124 -9.90 1.36 -1.86
CA VAL A 124 -9.18 0.11 -2.08
C VAL A 124 -8.52 0.11 -3.44
N PHE A 125 -7.42 -0.61 -3.58
CA PHE A 125 -6.82 -0.88 -4.87
C PHE A 125 -7.80 -1.61 -5.79
N ALA A 126 -7.79 -1.24 -7.06
CA ALA A 126 -8.67 -1.77 -8.08
C ALA A 126 -7.92 -1.88 -9.42
N THR A 127 -8.55 -2.54 -10.39
CA THR A 127 -8.06 -2.61 -11.77
C THR A 127 -9.06 -1.91 -12.69
N SER A 128 -8.59 -0.93 -13.46
CA SER A 128 -9.36 -0.24 -14.49
C SER A 128 -9.41 -1.05 -15.79
N GLU A 129 -10.39 -0.77 -16.63
CA GLU A 129 -10.42 -1.28 -18.01
C GLU A 129 -9.41 -0.53 -18.90
N GLU A 130 -9.14 0.72 -18.57
CA GLU A 130 -8.18 1.57 -19.27
C GLU A 130 -6.78 1.43 -18.71
N LYS A 131 -5.80 1.34 -19.62
CA LYS A 131 -4.38 1.33 -19.28
C LYS A 131 -3.94 2.72 -18.82
N LEU A 132 -3.06 2.77 -17.82
CA LEU A 132 -2.44 4.00 -17.36
C LEU A 132 -1.79 4.79 -18.50
N GLU A 133 -1.89 6.12 -18.40
CA GLU A 133 -1.23 7.02 -19.33
C GLU A 133 0.27 6.71 -19.44
N LYS A 134 0.79 6.69 -20.68
CA LYS A 134 2.15 6.24 -20.98
C LYS A 134 3.23 6.95 -20.17
N ALA A 135 3.08 8.25 -19.94
CA ALA A 135 4.06 9.02 -19.15
C ALA A 135 4.05 8.60 -17.68
N LEU A 136 2.88 8.37 -17.11
CA LEU A 136 2.70 7.97 -15.72
C LEU A 136 3.16 6.53 -15.50
N LEU A 137 2.79 5.60 -16.39
CA LEU A 137 3.27 4.23 -16.38
C LEU A 137 4.81 4.15 -16.44
N ARG A 138 5.46 4.99 -17.27
CA ARG A 138 6.93 5.07 -17.33
C ARG A 138 7.54 5.54 -16.01
N LYS A 139 6.93 6.50 -15.32
CA LYS A 139 7.39 6.95 -13.99
C LYS A 139 7.24 5.83 -12.96
N LYS A 140 6.10 5.16 -12.95
CA LYS A 140 5.81 4.01 -12.09
C LYS A 140 6.81 2.87 -12.30
N GLN A 141 7.06 2.47 -13.56
CA GLN A 141 8.07 1.47 -13.91
C GLN A 141 9.48 1.84 -13.46
N LYS A 142 9.84 3.14 -13.46
CA LYS A 142 11.13 3.59 -12.92
C LYS A 142 11.21 3.45 -11.39
N LEU A 143 10.09 3.55 -10.67
CA LEU A 143 10.06 3.28 -9.23
C LEU A 143 10.18 1.78 -8.95
N LEU A 144 9.45 0.95 -9.70
CA LEU A 144 9.50 -0.51 -9.54
C LEU A 144 10.90 -1.09 -9.73
N LYS A 145 11.76 -0.46 -10.54
CA LYS A 145 13.18 -0.86 -10.70
C LYS A 145 14.01 -0.77 -9.42
N TYR A 146 13.55 -0.07 -8.39
CA TYR A 146 14.23 -0.06 -7.10
C TYR A 146 13.95 -1.29 -6.25
N TYR A 147 12.88 -2.03 -6.54
CA TYR A 147 12.59 -3.35 -5.95
C TYR A 147 13.28 -4.44 -6.77
N SER A 148 14.61 -4.35 -6.85
CA SER A 148 15.44 -5.26 -7.63
C SER A 148 15.43 -6.71 -7.12
N SER A 149 15.03 -6.91 -5.86
CA SER A 149 14.88 -8.24 -5.26
C SER A 149 13.60 -8.97 -5.68
N GLN A 150 12.69 -8.29 -6.39
CA GLN A 150 11.35 -8.81 -6.70
C GLN A 150 11.16 -9.01 -8.21
N ASP A 151 10.32 -9.99 -8.56
CA ASP A 151 9.87 -10.24 -9.94
C ASP A 151 8.37 -9.94 -10.05
N PHE A 152 8.03 -9.08 -11.01
CA PHE A 152 6.67 -8.58 -11.21
C PHE A 152 6.02 -9.07 -12.50
N GLN A 153 6.61 -10.04 -13.20
CA GLN A 153 6.10 -10.50 -14.50
C GLN A 153 4.63 -10.95 -14.43
N CYS A 154 4.24 -11.65 -13.37
CA CYS A 154 2.86 -12.09 -13.15
C CYS A 154 1.91 -10.97 -12.68
N LEU A 155 2.44 -9.78 -12.36
CA LEU A 155 1.69 -8.65 -11.83
C LEU A 155 1.54 -7.50 -12.85
N GLU A 156 1.99 -7.69 -14.10
CA GLU A 156 1.95 -6.67 -15.15
C GLU A 156 0.55 -6.05 -15.34
N LYS A 157 -0.51 -6.85 -15.23
CA LYS A 157 -1.90 -6.37 -15.32
C LYS A 157 -2.17 -5.30 -14.26
N TYR A 158 -1.83 -5.57 -13.00
CA TYR A 158 -2.07 -4.64 -11.90
C TYR A 158 -1.19 -3.39 -12.01
N ILE A 159 0.03 -3.55 -12.52
CA ILE A 159 0.94 -2.42 -12.76
C ILE A 159 0.37 -1.48 -13.83
N GLN A 160 -0.14 -2.04 -14.94
CA GLN A 160 -0.54 -1.28 -16.12
C GLN A 160 -1.94 -0.69 -16.04
N PHE A 161 -2.82 -1.30 -15.23
CA PHE A 161 -4.24 -0.95 -15.14
C PHE A 161 -4.63 -0.62 -13.71
N GLU A 162 -3.71 -0.10 -12.90
CA GLU A 162 -4.00 0.24 -11.52
C GLU A 162 -5.05 1.36 -11.44
N SER A 163 -5.91 1.27 -10.43
CA SER A 163 -6.82 2.33 -10.04
C SER A 163 -7.15 2.20 -8.56
N ILE A 164 -7.91 3.15 -8.02
CA ILE A 164 -8.48 3.02 -6.69
C ILE A 164 -9.99 3.21 -6.76
N LYS A 165 -10.72 2.53 -5.86
CA LYS A 165 -12.17 2.64 -5.74
C LYS A 165 -12.54 3.04 -4.32
N ARG A 166 -13.39 4.06 -4.18
CA ARG A 166 -13.98 4.42 -2.88
C ARG A 166 -15.00 3.37 -2.46
N VAL A 167 -14.93 2.93 -1.20
CA VAL A 167 -15.82 1.91 -0.62
C VAL A 167 -16.56 2.40 0.63
N ARG A 168 -16.15 3.53 1.22
CA ARG A 168 -16.83 4.22 2.34
C ARG A 168 -16.65 5.74 2.25
#